data_AF-A0A1Y1VFS4-F1
#
_entry.id   AF-A0A1Y1VFS4-F1
#
_cell.length_a   1.000
_cell.length_b   1.000
_cell.length_c   1.000
_cell.angle_alpha   90.00
_cell.angle_beta   90.00
_cell.angle_gamma   90.00
#
_symmetry.space_group_name_H-M   'P 1'
#
loop_
_entity.id
_entity.type
_entity.pdbx_description
1 polymer ?
#
loop_
_entity_poly.entity_id
_entity_poly.type
_entity_poly.pdbx_seq_one_letter_code
_entity_poly.pdbx_strand_id
1 'polypeptide(L)'
;MEAVHNVTTEYDLNEVNLNNLLKTIGYYPGDKPSLPTTQVVQPNGPIIDGLEFLRINNSISKDDQLQKKIRQNEKEYLHKRSQDRIKNWKNTITGQRRIKLEKRKKEMEELEEKRKKENEIFLEKEKKRSEEMMEKLKQIRIQELDSVKAFNSKLRYFEVQKERKLQIEKKKLRQKIQEEYDRQVDEHYKELKKMEAEEDKLKLNEKLKEAKIIDDYNQALRNKRKIEKALLKQEELKEQEKAIKKDKEEKEKKKIEELKEKEKQKVLYENFKQKEIENRMKKDRMKLIEEETLNEINQYIEKKKLQDELRQQREIELRNKNNPNKEYIYKLLENDNIKKKKAIEDFQTKWLNVEDMQTKSERERERKDAQFKKELYNAYLEKMEEKRKKKELQEKKSLEISKILKEYDECTKKMEQYKNDQKKLEIEQLAKLNKILKEEQSERKKKYKEDRNAWRQLIKENQDQERKDYEEYIKSIGNLSWAKENEPLQRYIKDQLDNEVSTSGSRRYMYGNINTINNTWERLGFTDKLKTSDMKLSSQTVGSHEEYLKNIENKKYIPINYESKDFH
;
A
#
# COMPACT_ATOMS: atom_id res chain seq x y z
N MET A 1 -14.49 -17.19 -20.57
CA MET A 1 -14.07 -16.95 -21.96
C MET A 1 -12.59 -17.24 -22.02
N GLU A 2 -12.23 -18.50 -22.22
CA GLU A 2 -10.84 -18.95 -22.24
C GLU A 2 -10.35 -18.91 -23.69
N ALA A 3 -9.35 -18.07 -23.93
CA ALA A 3 -8.64 -17.98 -25.19
C ALA A 3 -7.56 -19.08 -25.21
N VAL A 4 -7.73 -20.03 -26.11
CA VAL A 4 -6.71 -21.04 -26.44
C VAL A 4 -5.69 -20.38 -27.36
N HIS A 5 -4.50 -20.10 -26.84
CA HIS A 5 -3.35 -19.72 -27.64
C HIS A 5 -2.69 -20.98 -28.21
N ASN A 6 -2.80 -21.16 -29.53
CA ASN A 6 -1.96 -22.07 -30.29
C ASN A 6 -0.57 -21.44 -30.46
N VAL A 7 0.44 -22.05 -29.84
CA VAL A 7 1.85 -21.79 -30.12
C VAL A 7 2.35 -22.95 -30.97
N THR A 8 2.61 -22.67 -32.24
CA THR A 8 3.38 -23.52 -33.14
C THR A 8 4.86 -23.33 -32.85
N THR A 9 5.57 -24.42 -32.54
CA THR A 9 7.02 -24.48 -32.65
C THR A 9 7.39 -25.65 -33.55
N GLU A 10 8.20 -25.30 -34.54
CA GLU A 10 8.79 -26.12 -35.59
C GLU A 10 9.84 -27.10 -35.06
N TYR A 11 10.27 -27.98 -35.97
CA TYR A 11 11.35 -28.97 -35.89
C TYR A 11 11.03 -30.28 -35.16
N ASP A 12 10.71 -31.33 -35.94
CA ASP A 12 11.77 -32.30 -36.24
C ASP A 12 11.49 -33.06 -37.54
N LEU A 13 12.43 -32.87 -38.47
CA LEU A 13 12.64 -33.64 -39.69
C LEU A 13 13.12 -35.03 -39.28
N ASN A 14 12.48 -36.10 -39.76
CA ASN A 14 13.12 -37.37 -40.17
C ASN A 14 12.08 -38.47 -40.46
N GLU A 15 11.34 -38.38 -41.56
CA GLU A 15 10.81 -39.58 -42.24
C GLU A 15 10.88 -39.35 -43.76
N VAL A 16 12.09 -39.45 -44.30
CA VAL A 16 12.31 -39.49 -45.75
C VAL A 16 12.07 -40.92 -46.22
N ASN A 17 11.01 -41.09 -46.99
CA ASN A 17 10.77 -42.24 -47.86
C ASN A 17 11.94 -42.44 -48.83
N LEU A 18 12.85 -43.38 -48.50
CA LEU A 18 13.82 -43.96 -49.41
C LEU A 18 13.33 -45.33 -49.87
N ASN A 19 12.32 -45.35 -50.74
CA ASN A 19 11.99 -46.52 -51.54
C ASN A 19 11.98 -46.09 -53.00
N ASN A 20 13.18 -46.00 -53.59
CA ASN A 20 13.43 -46.28 -55.01
C ASN A 20 14.93 -46.17 -55.30
N LEU A 21 15.41 -47.13 -56.11
CA LEU A 21 16.73 -47.22 -56.76
C LEU A 21 17.79 -48.09 -56.06
N LEU A 22 17.78 -49.38 -56.42
CA LEU A 22 18.89 -50.14 -57.04
C LEU A 22 18.41 -51.61 -57.12
N LYS A 23 18.05 -52.15 -58.30
CA LYS A 23 18.95 -52.86 -59.24
C LYS A 23 19.77 -53.93 -58.49
N THR A 24 19.82 -55.20 -58.84
CA THR A 24 19.80 -55.82 -60.18
C THR A 24 19.85 -57.33 -60.01
N ILE A 25 19.25 -58.00 -60.99
CA ILE A 25 19.35 -59.41 -61.32
C ILE A 25 20.79 -59.93 -61.18
N GLY A 26 20.97 -60.93 -60.31
CA GLY A 26 22.21 -61.70 -60.16
C GLY A 26 21.95 -63.16 -60.49
N TYR A 27 22.09 -63.49 -61.77
CA TYR A 27 22.19 -64.86 -62.30
C TYR A 27 23.35 -65.60 -61.61
N TYR A 28 23.11 -66.82 -61.14
CA TYR A 28 24.19 -67.72 -60.71
C TYR A 28 24.61 -68.60 -61.91
N PRO A 29 25.89 -68.62 -62.30
CA PRO A 29 26.40 -69.40 -63.42
C PRO A 29 26.70 -70.83 -62.95
N GLY A 30 25.96 -71.84 -63.41
CA GLY A 30 26.24 -73.21 -62.96
C GLY A 30 25.47 -74.36 -63.58
N ASP A 31 24.18 -74.22 -63.91
CA ASP A 31 23.40 -75.38 -64.35
C ASP A 31 23.19 -75.43 -65.86
N LYS A 32 23.80 -76.45 -66.45
CA LYS A 32 23.90 -76.80 -67.87
C LYS A 32 22.58 -77.39 -68.42
N PRO A 33 22.40 -77.39 -69.75
CA PRO A 33 21.09 -77.56 -70.41
C PRO A 33 20.72 -79.02 -70.60
N SER A 34 19.42 -79.33 -70.65
CA SER A 34 18.92 -80.57 -71.25
C SER A 34 17.93 -80.24 -72.37
N LEU A 35 18.43 -80.40 -73.60
CA LEU A 35 17.62 -80.67 -74.81
C LEU A 35 17.41 -82.20 -74.90
N PRO A 36 16.65 -82.70 -75.88
CA PRO A 36 15.24 -82.52 -76.16
C PRO A 36 14.53 -83.90 -76.14
N THR A 37 13.19 -83.98 -76.12
CA THR A 37 12.55 -85.22 -76.59
C THR A 37 11.17 -84.95 -77.21
N THR A 38 11.24 -84.87 -78.53
CA THR A 38 10.25 -85.29 -79.53
C THR A 38 9.22 -86.28 -79.00
N GLN A 39 7.93 -85.92 -79.10
CA GLN A 39 6.83 -86.87 -79.10
C GLN A 39 6.92 -87.73 -80.36
N VAL A 40 7.34 -88.98 -80.20
CA VAL A 40 7.11 -90.04 -81.19
C VAL A 40 5.93 -90.86 -80.71
N VAL A 41 4.92 -90.96 -81.57
CA VAL A 41 3.70 -91.76 -81.40
C VAL A 41 3.99 -93.22 -81.75
N GLN A 42 3.20 -94.13 -81.15
CA GLN A 42 2.92 -95.54 -81.52
C GLN A 42 3.65 -96.63 -80.68
N PRO A 43 3.13 -97.87 -80.55
CA PRO A 43 2.00 -98.24 -79.69
C PRO A 43 2.26 -99.50 -78.82
N ASN A 44 1.34 -99.77 -77.88
CA ASN A 44 1.03 -101.07 -77.23
C ASN A 44 2.07 -101.80 -76.35
N GLY A 45 1.87 -101.71 -75.01
CA GLY A 45 1.97 -102.82 -74.03
C GLY A 45 3.35 -103.19 -73.44
N PRO A 46 3.56 -103.15 -72.11
CA PRO A 46 4.85 -103.50 -71.48
C PRO A 46 4.96 -104.97 -71.03
N ILE A 47 6.16 -105.55 -71.18
CA ILE A 47 6.60 -106.81 -70.56
C ILE A 47 7.59 -106.44 -69.44
N ILE A 48 7.37 -106.86 -68.20
CA ILE A 48 8.19 -106.53 -67.01
C ILE A 48 9.31 -107.57 -66.79
N ASP A 49 10.52 -107.10 -66.49
CA ASP A 49 11.76 -107.87 -66.23
C ASP A 49 11.91 -108.34 -64.76
N GLY A 50 12.56 -109.48 -64.52
CA GLY A 50 12.61 -110.17 -63.22
C GLY A 50 13.34 -109.43 -62.09
N LEU A 51 14.26 -108.51 -62.41
CA LEU A 51 14.93 -107.64 -61.44
C LEU A 51 14.03 -106.49 -60.98
N GLU A 52 13.27 -105.91 -61.90
CA GLU A 52 12.20 -104.98 -61.54
C GLU A 52 11.14 -105.69 -60.74
N PHE A 53 10.83 -106.95 -61.05
CA PHE A 53 9.95 -107.75 -60.22
C PHE A 53 10.49 -107.90 -58.79
N LEU A 54 11.79 -108.18 -58.56
CA LEU A 54 12.35 -108.23 -57.19
C LEU A 54 12.38 -106.87 -56.50
N ARG A 55 12.65 -105.77 -57.22
CA ARG A 55 12.62 -104.42 -56.65
C ARG A 55 11.21 -103.98 -56.30
N ILE A 56 10.24 -104.32 -57.15
CA ILE A 56 8.82 -104.19 -56.91
C ILE A 56 8.42 -105.09 -55.74
N ASN A 57 8.88 -106.35 -55.68
CA ASN A 57 8.54 -107.27 -54.60
C ASN A 57 9.14 -106.84 -53.26
N ASN A 58 10.37 -106.30 -53.24
CA ASN A 58 11.02 -105.78 -52.04
C ASN A 58 10.50 -104.38 -51.65
N SER A 59 10.03 -103.57 -52.61
CA SER A 59 9.32 -102.32 -52.32
C SER A 59 7.86 -102.55 -51.95
N ILE A 60 7.24 -103.65 -52.36
CA ILE A 60 5.95 -104.14 -51.86
C ILE A 60 6.14 -104.84 -50.51
N SER A 61 7.32 -105.41 -50.25
CA SER A 61 7.68 -106.01 -48.98
C SER A 61 7.55 -104.96 -47.89
N LYS A 62 6.47 -105.12 -47.13
CA LYS A 62 6.05 -104.19 -46.09
C LYS A 62 7.17 -103.99 -45.06
N ASP A 63 7.98 -105.02 -44.84
CA ASP A 63 9.06 -105.04 -43.86
C ASP A 63 10.19 -104.05 -44.21
N ASP A 64 10.59 -103.95 -45.49
CA ASP A 64 11.66 -103.05 -45.92
C ASP A 64 11.21 -101.58 -45.96
N GLN A 65 9.96 -101.32 -46.33
CA GLN A 65 9.37 -99.98 -46.23
C GLN A 65 9.25 -99.53 -44.76
N LEU A 66 8.86 -100.44 -43.87
CA LEU A 66 8.79 -100.20 -42.44
C LEU A 66 10.18 -99.88 -41.87
N GLN A 67 11.22 -100.64 -42.23
CA GLN A 67 12.59 -100.37 -41.77
C GLN A 67 13.11 -99.00 -42.23
N LYS A 68 12.84 -98.58 -43.47
CA LYS A 68 13.21 -97.24 -43.95
C LYS A 68 12.50 -96.13 -43.19
N LYS A 69 11.20 -96.29 -42.92
CA LYS A 69 10.42 -95.35 -42.09
C LYS A 69 10.95 -95.31 -40.66
N ILE A 70 11.29 -96.45 -40.07
CA ILE A 70 11.90 -96.53 -38.74
C ILE A 70 13.22 -95.76 -38.71
N ARG A 71 14.12 -95.95 -39.69
CA ARG A 71 15.40 -95.23 -39.76
C ARG A 71 15.23 -93.72 -40.00
N GLN A 72 14.26 -93.31 -40.83
CA GLN A 72 13.95 -91.89 -41.03
C GLN A 72 13.39 -91.26 -39.75
N ASN A 73 12.43 -91.92 -39.11
CA ASN A 73 11.85 -91.47 -37.84
C ASN A 73 12.92 -91.38 -36.73
N GLU A 74 13.82 -92.36 -36.65
CA GLU A 74 14.93 -92.36 -35.70
C GLU A 74 15.92 -91.23 -35.99
N LYS A 75 16.28 -90.99 -37.26
CA LYS A 75 17.13 -89.87 -37.66
C LYS A 75 16.49 -88.52 -37.32
N GLU A 76 15.20 -88.35 -37.61
CA GLU A 76 14.45 -87.13 -37.26
C GLU A 76 14.33 -86.96 -35.75
N TYR A 77 14.08 -88.03 -35.02
CA TYR A 77 14.03 -88.04 -33.56
C TYR A 77 15.37 -87.64 -32.94
N LEU A 78 16.47 -88.22 -33.41
CA LEU A 78 17.83 -87.88 -32.98
C LEU A 78 18.20 -86.45 -33.38
N HIS A 79 17.78 -85.99 -34.56
CA HIS A 79 17.98 -84.61 -35.02
C HIS A 79 17.22 -83.62 -34.13
N LYS A 80 15.95 -83.87 -33.82
CA LYS A 80 15.15 -83.06 -32.87
C LYS A 80 15.79 -83.05 -31.48
N ARG A 81 16.19 -84.23 -30.96
CA ARG A 81 16.89 -84.36 -29.67
C ARG A 81 18.25 -83.63 -29.65
N SER A 82 18.92 -83.54 -30.79
CA SER A 82 20.15 -82.76 -30.93
C SER A 82 19.86 -81.26 -30.96
N GLN A 83 18.85 -80.82 -31.73
CA GLN A 83 18.40 -79.43 -31.76
C GLN A 83 17.94 -78.93 -30.37
N ASP A 84 17.19 -79.74 -29.63
CA ASP A 84 16.75 -79.39 -28.27
C ASP A 84 17.92 -79.28 -27.28
N ARG A 85 18.93 -80.15 -27.42
CA ARG A 85 20.17 -80.03 -26.64
C ARG A 85 20.91 -78.74 -26.97
N ILE A 86 21.04 -78.39 -28.25
CA ILE A 86 21.77 -77.22 -28.74
C ILE A 86 21.01 -75.90 -28.45
N LYS A 87 19.68 -75.92 -28.39
CA LYS A 87 18.82 -74.75 -28.16
C LYS A 87 19.16 -74.00 -26.87
N ASN A 88 19.66 -74.72 -25.86
CA ASN A 88 20.04 -74.20 -24.56
C ASN A 88 21.54 -73.90 -24.44
N TRP A 89 22.33 -74.17 -25.49
CA TRP A 89 23.76 -73.87 -25.50
C TRP A 89 24.01 -72.39 -25.71
N LYS A 90 24.63 -71.76 -24.71
CA LYS A 90 24.96 -70.34 -24.69
C LYS A 90 26.05 -69.96 -25.71
N ASN A 91 26.88 -70.91 -26.10
CA ASN A 91 28.03 -70.69 -27.00
C ASN A 91 27.68 -70.77 -28.50
N THR A 92 26.40 -70.98 -28.84
CA THR A 92 25.93 -70.89 -30.23
C THR A 92 25.72 -69.44 -30.65
N ILE A 93 25.73 -69.14 -31.94
CA ILE A 93 25.44 -67.77 -32.45
C ILE A 93 24.07 -67.29 -31.96
N THR A 94 23.07 -68.17 -31.92
CA THR A 94 21.74 -67.87 -31.42
C THR A 94 21.74 -67.63 -29.90
N GLY A 95 22.50 -68.43 -29.13
CA GLY A 95 22.72 -68.23 -27.70
C GLY A 95 23.40 -66.90 -27.37
N GLN A 96 24.49 -66.56 -28.08
CA GLN A 96 25.20 -65.28 -27.93
C GLN A 96 24.32 -64.08 -28.28
N ARG A 97 23.51 -64.18 -29.35
CA ARG A 97 22.52 -63.14 -29.70
C ARG A 97 21.46 -62.97 -28.61
N ARG A 98 20.93 -64.06 -28.05
CA ARG A 98 19.99 -64.01 -26.92
C ARG A 98 20.60 -63.33 -25.71
N ILE A 99 21.83 -63.72 -25.31
CA ILE A 99 22.54 -63.11 -24.19
C ILE A 99 22.78 -61.62 -24.43
N LYS A 100 23.17 -61.22 -25.64
CA LYS A 100 23.37 -59.81 -26.00
C LYS A 100 22.07 -59.01 -25.94
N LEU A 101 20.95 -59.59 -26.39
CA LEU A 101 19.63 -58.96 -26.30
C LEU A 101 19.14 -58.86 -24.85
N GLU A 102 19.30 -59.91 -24.05
CA GLU A 102 18.99 -59.88 -22.62
C GLU A 102 19.84 -58.85 -21.87
N LYS A 103 21.14 -58.76 -22.18
CA LYS A 103 22.02 -57.74 -21.59
C LYS A 103 21.58 -56.33 -21.97
N ARG A 104 21.30 -56.06 -23.25
CA ARG A 104 20.77 -54.77 -23.71
C ARG A 104 19.43 -54.43 -23.04
N LYS A 105 18.55 -55.42 -22.90
CA LYS A 105 17.25 -55.25 -22.23
C LYS A 105 17.46 -54.85 -20.76
N LYS A 106 18.34 -55.54 -20.04
CA LYS A 106 18.72 -55.19 -18.66
C LYS A 106 19.34 -53.79 -18.57
N GLU A 107 20.26 -53.43 -19.47
CA GLU A 107 20.87 -52.10 -19.51
C GLU A 107 19.82 -51.00 -19.74
N MET A 108 18.83 -51.25 -20.63
CA MET A 108 17.72 -50.32 -20.86
C MET A 108 16.78 -50.23 -19.66
N GLU A 109 16.44 -51.36 -19.03
CA GLU A 109 15.64 -51.41 -17.80
C GLU A 109 16.34 -50.65 -16.65
N GLU A 110 17.65 -50.85 -16.47
CA GLU A 110 18.45 -50.13 -15.47
C GLU A 110 18.51 -48.61 -15.77
N LEU A 111 18.62 -48.21 -17.04
CA LEU A 111 18.59 -46.80 -17.43
C LEU A 111 17.21 -46.17 -17.21
N GLU A 112 16.13 -46.88 -17.50
CA GLU A 112 14.76 -46.44 -17.23
C GLU A 112 14.50 -46.33 -15.73
N GLU A 113 14.96 -47.29 -14.92
CA GLU A 113 14.87 -47.21 -13.46
C GLU A 113 15.68 -46.04 -12.90
N LYS A 114 16.88 -45.77 -13.42
CA LYS A 114 17.67 -44.59 -13.05
C LYS A 114 16.95 -43.29 -13.40
N ARG A 115 16.41 -43.17 -14.62
CA ARG A 115 15.61 -42.00 -15.04
C ARG A 115 14.36 -41.82 -14.18
N LYS A 116 13.66 -42.89 -13.83
CA LYS A 116 12.49 -42.85 -12.93
C LYS A 116 12.91 -42.32 -11.54
N LYS A 117 13.98 -42.86 -10.97
CA LYS A 117 14.51 -42.39 -9.68
C LYS A 117 14.95 -40.92 -9.72
N GLU A 118 15.62 -40.49 -10.79
CA GLU A 118 16.03 -39.09 -10.97
C GLU A 118 14.81 -38.16 -11.09
N ASN A 119 13.78 -38.56 -11.84
CA ASN A 119 12.53 -37.82 -11.95
C ASN A 119 11.77 -37.77 -10.62
N GLU A 120 11.72 -38.86 -9.86
CA GLU A 120 11.13 -38.90 -8.52
C GLU A 120 11.84 -37.95 -7.56
N ILE A 121 13.18 -37.96 -7.55
CA ILE A 121 13.99 -37.03 -6.75
C ILE A 121 13.76 -35.57 -7.17
N PHE A 122 13.65 -35.31 -8.48
CA PHE A 122 13.37 -33.98 -8.99
C PHE A 122 11.99 -33.49 -8.54
N LEU A 123 10.96 -34.31 -8.72
CA LEU A 123 9.59 -34.01 -8.29
C LEU A 123 9.50 -33.83 -6.78
N GLU A 124 10.22 -34.63 -5.99
CA GLU A 124 10.26 -34.45 -4.53
C GLU A 124 10.94 -33.13 -4.15
N LYS A 125 12.03 -32.75 -4.82
CA LYS A 125 12.68 -31.45 -4.61
C LYS A 125 11.77 -30.29 -5.01
N GLU A 126 11.04 -30.41 -6.12
CA GLU A 126 10.11 -29.39 -6.58
C GLU A 126 8.93 -29.24 -5.61
N LYS A 127 8.37 -30.36 -5.14
CA LYS A 127 7.35 -30.38 -4.08
C LYS A 127 7.84 -29.70 -2.81
N LYS A 128 9.04 -30.05 -2.32
CA LYS A 128 9.64 -29.40 -1.15
C LYS A 128 9.82 -27.90 -1.35
N ARG A 129 10.32 -27.47 -2.50
CA ARG A 129 10.44 -26.03 -2.83
C ARG A 129 9.08 -25.32 -2.85
N SER A 130 8.07 -25.98 -3.41
CA SER A 130 6.70 -25.45 -3.44
C SER A 130 6.12 -25.34 -2.04
N GLU A 131 6.30 -26.37 -1.19
CA GLU A 131 5.89 -26.38 0.21
C GLU A 131 6.58 -25.27 1.01
N GLU A 132 7.91 -25.11 0.88
CA GLU A 132 8.68 -24.03 1.51
C GLU A 132 8.22 -22.65 1.04
N MET A 133 7.94 -22.48 -0.26
CA MET A 133 7.42 -21.21 -0.80
C MET A 133 6.05 -20.91 -0.24
N MET A 134 5.15 -21.90 -0.19
CA MET A 134 3.82 -21.75 0.40
C MET A 134 3.88 -21.43 1.88
N GLU A 135 4.81 -22.03 2.63
CA GLU A 135 5.03 -21.72 4.04
C GLU A 135 5.54 -20.29 4.23
N LYS A 136 6.52 -19.84 3.42
CA LYS A 136 6.99 -18.45 3.42
C LYS A 136 5.86 -17.46 3.10
N LEU A 137 5.02 -17.77 2.11
CA LEU A 137 3.85 -16.94 1.78
C LEU A 137 2.85 -16.87 2.93
N LYS A 138 2.60 -17.99 3.63
CA LYS A 138 1.78 -17.99 4.85
C LYS A 138 2.40 -17.10 5.92
N GLN A 139 3.70 -17.21 6.16
CA GLN A 139 4.40 -16.36 7.14
C GLN A 139 4.32 -14.87 6.78
N ILE A 140 4.53 -14.50 5.52
CA ILE A 140 4.41 -13.11 5.05
C ILE A 140 2.97 -12.61 5.25
N ARG A 141 1.97 -13.40 4.84
CA ARG A 141 0.56 -13.06 5.02
C ARG A 141 0.22 -12.80 6.49
N ILE A 142 0.69 -13.66 7.40
CA ILE A 142 0.50 -13.48 8.84
C ILE A 142 1.19 -12.20 9.33
N GLN A 143 2.43 -11.93 8.90
CA GLN A 143 3.15 -10.70 9.25
C GLN A 143 2.47 -9.43 8.71
N GLU A 144 1.75 -9.54 7.60
CA GLU A 144 0.98 -8.44 7.01
C GLU A 144 -0.33 -8.14 7.75
N LEU A 145 -0.83 -9.05 8.60
CA LEU A 145 -2.00 -8.81 9.43
C LEU A 145 -1.75 -7.63 10.39
N ASP A 146 -2.70 -6.70 10.46
CA ASP A 146 -2.54 -5.48 11.28
C ASP A 146 -2.45 -5.79 12.79
N SER A 147 -3.13 -6.85 13.25
CA SER A 147 -3.02 -7.35 14.62
C SER A 147 -1.59 -7.82 14.94
N VAL A 148 -0.97 -8.54 14.00
CA VAL A 148 0.42 -9.00 14.10
C VAL A 148 1.40 -7.83 14.07
N LYS A 149 1.19 -6.84 13.18
CA LYS A 149 2.01 -5.61 13.16
C LYS A 149 1.94 -4.85 14.47
N ALA A 150 0.73 -4.68 15.03
CA ALA A 150 0.53 -4.04 16.32
C ALA A 150 1.24 -4.80 17.46
N PHE A 151 1.13 -6.14 17.45
CA PHE A 151 1.86 -7.00 18.37
C PHE A 151 3.38 -6.86 18.22
N ASN A 152 3.90 -6.85 16.99
CA ASN A 152 5.33 -6.69 16.70
C ASN A 152 5.87 -5.32 17.12
N SER A 153 5.05 -4.26 17.02
CA SER A 153 5.39 -2.95 17.57
C SER A 153 5.57 -3.01 19.10
N LYS A 154 4.69 -3.73 19.80
CA LYS A 154 4.81 -3.96 21.25
C LYS A 154 6.00 -4.84 21.61
N LEU A 155 6.27 -5.87 20.81
CA LEU A 155 7.45 -6.73 20.99
C LEU A 155 8.74 -5.91 20.94
N ARG A 156 8.90 -5.05 19.93
CA ARG A 156 10.04 -4.11 19.85
C ARG A 156 10.12 -3.18 21.05
N TYR A 157 8.99 -2.71 21.55
CA TYR A 157 8.96 -1.88 22.76
C TYR A 157 9.52 -2.63 23.99
N PHE A 158 9.18 -3.91 24.16
CA PHE A 158 9.73 -4.74 25.24
C PHE A 158 11.23 -5.04 25.07
N GLU A 159 11.70 -5.21 23.84
CA GLU A 159 13.14 -5.32 23.54
C GLU A 159 13.88 -4.04 23.96
N VAL A 160 13.37 -2.87 23.56
CA VAL A 160 13.93 -1.57 23.96
C VAL A 160 13.94 -1.39 25.48
N GLN A 161 12.89 -1.86 26.19
CA GLN A 161 12.90 -1.83 27.66
C GLN A 161 13.99 -2.73 28.26
N LYS A 162 14.20 -3.92 27.70
CA LYS A 162 15.27 -4.85 28.13
C LYS A 162 16.65 -4.23 27.89
N GLU A 163 16.88 -3.67 26.71
CA GLU A 163 18.12 -2.96 26.37
C GLU A 163 18.37 -1.77 27.30
N ARG A 164 17.34 -0.98 27.60
CA ARG A 164 17.46 0.17 28.51
C ARG A 164 17.82 -0.26 29.94
N LYS A 165 17.27 -1.37 30.43
CA LYS A 165 17.67 -1.93 31.74
C LYS A 165 19.15 -2.30 31.76
N LEU A 166 19.63 -3.00 30.73
CA LEU A 166 21.05 -3.36 30.60
C LEU A 166 21.95 -2.13 30.50
N GLN A 167 21.53 -1.08 29.78
CA GLN A 167 22.26 0.18 29.71
C GLN A 167 22.36 0.87 31.09
N ILE A 168 21.28 0.87 31.87
CA ILE A 168 21.27 1.43 33.23
C ILE A 168 22.20 0.64 34.13
N GLU A 169 22.17 -0.69 34.09
CA GLU A 169 23.08 -1.56 34.86
C GLU A 169 24.54 -1.32 34.49
N LYS A 170 24.85 -1.26 33.19
CA LYS A 170 26.19 -0.91 32.69
C LYS A 170 26.63 0.48 33.17
N LYS A 171 25.73 1.47 33.18
CA LYS A 171 26.03 2.82 33.68
C LYS A 171 26.34 2.79 35.18
N LYS A 172 25.54 2.07 35.98
CA LYS A 172 25.81 1.90 37.43
C LYS A 172 27.15 1.21 37.69
N LEU A 173 27.49 0.19 36.90
CA LEU A 173 28.78 -0.49 37.00
C LEU A 173 29.94 0.47 36.71
N ARG A 174 29.83 1.28 35.64
CA ARG A 174 30.82 2.31 35.32
C ARG A 174 30.97 3.34 36.43
N GLN A 175 29.87 3.78 37.03
CA GLN A 175 29.89 4.71 38.17
C GLN A 175 30.62 4.10 39.36
N LYS A 176 30.34 2.83 39.71
CA LYS A 176 31.05 2.14 40.79
C LYS A 176 32.55 2.04 40.54
N ILE A 177 32.95 1.68 39.31
CA ILE A 177 34.37 1.61 38.93
C ILE A 177 35.02 3.00 39.03
N GLN A 178 34.33 4.05 38.58
CA GLN A 178 34.83 5.42 38.69
C GLN A 178 34.96 5.86 40.14
N GLU A 179 33.96 5.61 40.99
CA GLU A 179 34.00 5.94 42.42
C GLU A 179 35.15 5.20 43.13
N GLU A 180 35.43 3.95 42.76
CA GLU A 180 36.54 3.18 43.30
C GLU A 180 37.89 3.72 42.84
N TYR A 181 38.01 4.13 41.57
CA TYR A 181 39.19 4.82 41.05
C TYR A 181 39.42 6.17 41.73
N ASP A 182 38.38 6.99 41.86
CA ASP A 182 38.46 8.30 42.51
C ASP A 182 38.88 8.16 43.98
N ARG A 183 38.39 7.13 44.69
CA ARG A 183 38.86 6.81 46.05
C ARG A 183 40.35 6.49 46.11
N GLN A 184 40.86 5.68 45.19
CA GLN A 184 42.28 5.34 45.13
C GLN A 184 43.14 6.59 44.87
N VAL A 185 42.67 7.50 43.99
CA VAL A 185 43.34 8.78 43.72
C VAL A 185 43.33 9.67 44.98
N ASP A 186 42.20 9.77 45.67
CA ASP A 186 42.08 10.54 46.91
C ASP A 186 42.97 9.99 48.03
N GLU A 187 43.06 8.67 48.18
CA GLU A 187 43.96 8.01 49.12
C GLU A 187 45.43 8.32 48.81
N HIS A 188 45.83 8.17 47.54
CA HIS A 188 47.17 8.51 47.09
C HIS A 188 47.51 9.99 47.31
N TYR A 189 46.55 10.89 47.08
CA TYR A 189 46.74 12.33 47.31
C TYR A 189 46.87 12.67 48.81
N LYS A 190 46.12 11.96 49.69
CA LYS A 190 46.28 12.06 51.14
C LYS A 190 47.64 11.57 51.61
N GLU A 191 48.16 10.50 51.03
CA GLU A 191 49.50 9.98 51.32
C GLU A 191 50.58 10.97 50.89
N LEU A 192 50.50 11.52 49.68
CA LEU A 192 51.38 12.58 49.20
C LEU A 192 51.40 13.79 50.14
N LYS A 193 50.23 14.27 50.56
CA LYS A 193 50.13 15.39 51.52
C LYS A 193 50.73 15.05 52.88
N LYS A 194 50.62 13.80 53.35
CA LYS A 194 51.27 13.37 54.59
C LYS A 194 52.79 13.39 54.45
N MET A 195 53.30 12.87 53.34
CA MET A 195 54.74 12.87 53.04
C MET A 195 55.29 14.30 52.96
N GLU A 196 54.61 15.21 52.26
CA GLU A 196 54.98 16.63 52.18
C GLU A 196 54.98 17.30 53.57
N ALA A 197 53.95 17.04 54.39
CA ALA A 197 53.89 17.56 55.75
C ALA A 197 54.99 17.00 56.68
N GLU A 198 55.41 15.75 56.47
CA GLU A 198 56.55 15.15 57.18
C GLU A 198 57.88 15.76 56.74
N GLU A 199 58.09 15.99 55.45
CA GLU A 199 59.26 16.70 54.92
C GLU A 199 59.37 18.13 55.46
N ASP A 200 58.26 18.86 55.50
CA ASP A 200 58.23 20.22 56.05
C ASP A 200 58.52 20.24 57.55
N LYS A 201 58.03 19.24 58.30
CA LYS A 201 58.41 19.06 59.71
C LYS A 201 59.90 18.77 59.87
N LEU A 202 60.48 17.95 59.01
CA LEU A 202 61.93 17.67 59.02
C LEU A 202 62.75 18.93 58.73
N LYS A 203 62.41 19.68 57.67
CA LYS A 203 63.04 20.97 57.33
C LYS A 203 62.91 21.99 58.46
N LEU A 204 61.75 22.05 59.12
CA LEU A 204 61.55 22.94 60.28
C LEU A 204 62.44 22.51 61.46
N ASN A 205 62.53 21.21 61.74
CA ASN A 205 63.40 20.68 62.78
C ASN A 205 64.89 20.96 62.49
N GLU A 206 65.32 20.88 61.23
CA GLU A 206 66.69 21.26 60.83
C GLU A 206 66.95 22.75 61.07
N LYS A 207 66.05 23.64 60.64
CA LYS A 207 66.14 25.08 60.93
C LYS A 207 66.18 25.37 62.43
N LEU A 208 65.42 24.63 63.24
CA LEU A 208 65.46 24.76 64.70
C LEU A 208 66.80 24.30 65.28
N LYS A 209 67.42 23.24 64.75
CA LYS A 209 68.77 22.82 65.15
C LYS A 209 69.82 23.87 64.78
N GLU A 210 69.75 24.42 63.57
CA GLU A 210 70.63 25.51 63.13
C GLU A 210 70.47 26.76 64.02
N ALA A 211 69.23 27.15 64.31
CA ALA A 211 68.93 28.27 65.19
C ALA A 211 69.49 28.05 66.60
N LYS A 212 69.42 26.81 67.14
CA LYS A 212 70.06 26.46 68.41
C LYS A 212 71.57 26.61 68.35
N ILE A 213 72.23 26.13 67.29
CA ILE A 213 73.68 26.29 67.11
C ILE A 213 74.06 27.78 67.09
N ILE A 214 73.27 28.61 66.40
CA ILE A 214 73.49 30.07 66.36
C ILE A 214 73.27 30.70 67.74
N ASP A 215 72.23 30.30 68.47
CA ASP A 215 71.95 30.82 69.81
C ASP A 215 73.04 30.41 70.81
N ASP A 216 73.48 29.15 70.79
CA ASP A 216 74.61 28.64 71.56
C ASP A 216 75.89 29.41 71.25
N TYR A 217 76.16 29.67 69.96
CA TYR A 217 77.29 30.49 69.52
C TYR A 217 77.19 31.93 70.03
N ASN A 218 76.02 32.55 69.93
CA ASN A 218 75.76 33.90 70.45
C ASN A 218 75.88 33.95 71.98
N GLN A 219 75.45 32.91 72.68
CA GLN A 219 75.59 32.79 74.12
C GLN A 219 77.06 32.64 74.52
N ALA A 220 77.84 31.84 73.80
CA ALA A 220 79.29 31.76 73.94
C ALA A 220 79.96 33.12 73.69
N LEU A 221 79.51 33.88 72.68
CA LEU A 221 79.98 35.23 72.38
C LEU A 221 79.63 36.24 73.48
N ARG A 222 78.42 36.16 74.05
CA ARG A 222 78.01 36.96 75.20
C ARG A 222 78.86 36.65 76.42
N ASN A 223 79.15 35.36 76.67
CA ASN A 223 80.03 34.94 77.75
C ASN A 223 81.46 35.39 77.52
N LYS A 224 81.99 35.27 76.30
CA LYS A 224 83.29 35.81 75.90
C LYS A 224 83.34 37.33 76.11
N ARG A 225 82.31 38.07 75.69
CA ARG A 225 82.20 39.52 75.94
C ARG A 225 82.08 39.86 77.42
N LYS A 226 81.43 39.02 78.24
CA LYS A 226 81.38 39.22 79.70
C LYS A 226 82.76 39.01 80.33
N ILE A 227 83.50 37.99 79.87
CA ILE A 227 84.88 37.73 80.28
C ILE A 227 85.80 38.86 79.82
N GLU A 228 85.72 39.25 78.55
CA GLU A 228 86.46 40.39 77.99
C GLU A 228 86.10 41.67 78.72
N LYS A 229 84.82 41.99 78.97
CA LYS A 229 84.42 43.16 79.77
C LYS A 229 84.88 43.06 81.22
N ALA A 230 85.00 41.88 81.81
CA ALA A 230 85.55 41.72 83.15
C ALA A 230 87.07 42.00 83.14
N LEU A 231 87.79 41.52 82.12
CA LEU A 231 89.19 41.83 81.88
C LEU A 231 89.39 43.32 81.58
N LEU A 232 88.55 43.91 80.71
CA LEU A 232 88.56 45.32 80.37
C LEU A 232 88.18 46.16 81.58
N LYS A 233 87.25 45.75 82.45
CA LYS A 233 87.02 46.44 83.73
C LYS A 233 88.22 46.35 84.66
N GLN A 234 88.95 45.25 84.62
CA GLN A 234 90.21 45.11 85.36
C GLN A 234 91.30 46.03 84.78
N GLU A 235 91.29 46.27 83.47
CA GLU A 235 92.16 47.24 82.80
C GLU A 235 91.67 48.69 82.97
N GLU A 236 90.37 48.94 82.96
CA GLU A 236 89.73 50.24 83.23
C GLU A 236 89.91 50.64 84.68
N LEU A 237 89.98 49.72 85.65
CA LEU A 237 90.43 50.06 87.00
C LEU A 237 91.89 50.55 86.99
N LYS A 238 92.76 49.93 86.18
CA LYS A 238 94.15 50.37 85.96
C LYS A 238 94.26 51.64 85.11
N GLU A 239 93.25 51.94 84.29
CA GLU A 239 93.18 53.16 83.47
C GLU A 239 92.37 54.28 84.11
N GLN A 240 91.46 54.04 85.06
CA GLN A 240 90.79 55.06 85.87
C GLN A 240 91.81 55.76 86.79
N GLU A 241 92.84 55.04 87.23
CA GLU A 241 94.05 55.64 87.80
C GLU A 241 94.79 56.58 86.82
N LYS A 242 94.63 56.37 85.50
CA LYS A 242 95.21 57.21 84.45
C LYS A 242 94.24 58.28 83.91
N ALA A 243 92.92 58.11 84.04
CA ALA A 243 91.87 58.96 83.46
C ALA A 243 91.50 60.16 84.36
N ILE A 244 91.73 60.08 85.67
CA ILE A 244 91.72 61.27 86.57
C ILE A 244 92.70 62.35 86.05
N LYS A 245 93.72 61.99 85.27
CA LYS A 245 94.65 62.93 84.61
C LYS A 245 94.16 63.50 83.27
N LYS A 246 93.19 62.87 82.59
CA LYS A 246 92.71 63.28 81.25
C LYS A 246 91.35 64.00 81.25
N ASP A 247 90.61 63.95 82.35
CA ASP A 247 89.30 64.61 82.54
C ASP A 247 89.35 66.16 82.51
N LYS A 248 90.54 66.75 82.32
CA LYS A 248 90.71 68.17 82.01
C LYS A 248 90.59 68.50 80.51
N GLU A 249 90.67 67.52 79.61
CA GLU A 249 90.82 67.75 78.16
C GLU A 249 89.51 67.64 77.35
N GLU A 250 88.45 67.03 77.89
CA GLU A 250 87.22 66.77 77.09
C GLU A 250 86.11 67.83 77.19
N LYS A 251 86.33 68.91 77.94
CA LYS A 251 85.43 70.08 77.90
C LYS A 251 85.43 70.82 76.55
N GLU A 252 86.36 70.51 75.65
CA GLU A 252 86.52 71.24 74.37
C GLU A 252 85.72 70.65 73.18
N LYS A 253 85.30 69.38 73.22
CA LYS A 253 84.69 68.72 72.04
C LYS A 253 83.19 69.01 71.81
N LYS A 254 82.50 69.65 72.77
CA LYS A 254 81.05 69.91 72.70
C LYS A 254 80.62 71.04 71.73
N LYS A 255 81.55 71.72 71.05
CA LYS A 255 81.24 72.83 70.11
C LYS A 255 81.06 72.40 68.63
N ILE A 256 81.30 71.14 68.28
CA ILE A 256 81.37 70.69 66.87
C ILE A 256 80.04 70.12 66.33
N GLU A 257 79.08 69.76 67.19
CA GLU A 257 77.84 69.09 66.77
C GLU A 257 76.70 70.01 66.28
N GLU A 258 76.70 71.30 66.65
CA GLU A 258 75.61 72.24 66.31
C GLU A 258 75.57 72.72 64.84
N LEU A 259 76.59 72.41 64.04
CA LEU A 259 76.68 72.84 62.62
C LEU A 259 76.04 71.87 61.61
N LYS A 260 75.78 70.61 61.97
CA LYS A 260 75.29 69.57 61.03
C LYS A 260 73.77 69.55 60.79
N GLU A 261 72.98 70.26 61.58
CA GLU A 261 71.51 70.22 61.47
C GLU A 261 70.93 71.23 60.45
N LYS A 262 71.66 72.30 60.10
CA LYS A 262 71.17 73.37 59.20
C LYS A 262 71.18 73.00 57.70
N GLU A 263 71.91 71.96 57.29
CA GLU A 263 71.98 71.53 55.87
C GLU A 263 70.81 70.61 55.45
N LYS A 264 70.20 69.86 56.38
CA LYS A 264 69.13 68.90 56.06
C LYS A 264 67.79 69.56 55.70
N GLN A 265 67.55 70.80 56.12
CA GLN A 265 66.28 71.49 55.87
C GLN A 265 66.15 72.09 54.45
N LYS A 266 67.26 72.36 53.74
CA LYS A 266 67.21 72.94 52.39
C LYS A 266 66.82 71.92 51.31
N VAL A 267 67.20 70.66 51.46
CA VAL A 267 66.93 69.57 50.48
C VAL A 267 65.45 69.16 50.44
N LEU A 268 64.71 69.36 51.53
CA LEU A 268 63.28 69.02 51.61
C LEU A 268 62.36 70.02 50.87
N TYR A 269 62.78 71.26 50.70
CA TYR A 269 61.96 72.31 50.10
C TYR A 269 61.91 72.24 48.55
N GLU A 270 62.97 71.74 47.92
CA GLU A 270 63.05 71.61 46.45
C GLU A 270 62.24 70.41 45.91
N ASN A 271 62.20 69.31 46.66
CA ASN A 271 61.40 68.12 46.32
C ASN A 271 59.89 68.37 46.32
N PHE A 272 59.41 69.32 47.13
CA PHE A 272 57.98 69.64 47.21
C PHE A 272 57.49 70.41 45.97
N LYS A 273 58.33 71.29 45.41
CA LYS A 273 58.00 72.09 44.21
C LYS A 273 57.94 71.26 42.92
N GLN A 274 58.76 70.22 42.78
CA GLN A 274 58.73 69.34 41.60
C GLN A 274 57.47 68.47 41.52
N LYS A 275 56.95 68.02 42.66
CA LYS A 275 55.74 67.16 42.73
C LYS A 275 54.45 67.90 42.35
N GLU A 276 54.42 69.22 42.56
CA GLU A 276 53.24 70.05 42.25
C GLU A 276 53.07 70.28 40.74
N ILE A 277 54.17 70.36 39.99
CA ILE A 277 54.18 70.52 38.53
C ILE A 277 53.71 69.23 37.83
N GLU A 278 54.17 68.07 38.32
CA GLU A 278 53.82 66.75 37.76
C GLU A 278 52.32 66.42 37.89
N ASN A 279 51.68 66.88 38.95
CA ASN A 279 50.23 66.69 39.17
C ASN A 279 49.35 67.57 38.29
N ARG A 280 49.82 68.75 37.83
CA ARG A 280 49.07 69.56 36.85
C ARG A 280 49.04 68.88 35.48
N MET A 281 50.19 68.34 35.03
CA MET A 281 50.30 67.64 33.74
C MET A 281 49.45 66.35 33.66
N LYS A 282 49.24 65.64 34.78
CA LYS A 282 48.35 64.46 34.84
C LYS A 282 46.87 64.84 34.74
N LYS A 283 46.46 65.98 35.31
CA LYS A 283 45.07 66.45 35.23
C LYS A 283 44.68 66.86 33.81
N ASP A 284 45.60 67.46 33.05
CA ASP A 284 45.31 67.89 31.67
C ASP A 284 45.27 66.70 30.69
N ARG A 285 46.05 65.63 30.94
CA ARG A 285 45.95 64.37 30.16
C ARG A 285 44.63 63.63 30.36
N MET A 286 44.06 63.65 31.57
CA MET A 286 42.78 62.98 31.85
C MET A 286 41.60 63.66 31.14
N LYS A 287 41.61 65.00 31.04
CA LYS A 287 40.56 65.75 30.34
C LYS A 287 40.52 65.47 28.84
N LEU A 288 41.68 65.29 28.21
CA LEU A 288 41.78 64.93 26.79
C LEU A 288 41.17 63.54 26.50
N ILE A 289 41.38 62.57 27.40
CA ILE A 289 40.79 61.23 27.27
C ILE A 289 39.26 61.29 27.45
N GLU A 290 38.76 62.08 28.41
CA GLU A 290 37.31 62.24 28.61
C GLU A 290 36.62 62.86 27.38
N GLU A 291 37.23 63.85 26.73
CA GLU A 291 36.71 64.45 25.49
C GLU A 291 36.71 63.47 24.31
N GLU A 292 37.74 62.63 24.16
CA GLU A 292 37.76 61.57 23.14
C GLU A 292 36.65 60.52 23.37
N THR A 293 36.45 60.08 24.62
CA THR A 293 35.38 59.11 24.94
C THR A 293 33.97 59.67 24.72
N LEU A 294 33.74 60.95 24.99
CA LEU A 294 32.45 61.62 24.71
C LEU A 294 32.15 61.68 23.21
N ASN A 295 33.18 61.93 22.39
CA ASN A 295 33.03 61.94 20.94
C ASN A 295 32.72 60.55 20.37
N GLU A 296 33.33 59.49 20.90
CA GLU A 296 33.02 58.10 20.52
C GLU A 296 31.58 57.69 20.91
N ILE A 297 31.11 58.10 22.10
CA ILE A 297 29.73 57.86 22.54
C ILE A 297 28.73 58.56 21.62
N ASN A 298 29.00 59.80 21.21
CA ASN A 298 28.12 60.54 20.30
C ASN A 298 28.06 59.89 18.91
N GLN A 299 29.18 59.43 18.35
CA GLN A 299 29.19 58.67 17.10
C GLN A 299 28.41 57.35 17.19
N TYR A 300 28.42 56.69 18.34
CA TYR A 300 27.63 55.48 18.56
C TYR A 300 26.12 55.78 18.63
N ILE A 301 25.72 56.88 19.30
CA ILE A 301 24.31 57.32 19.37
C ILE A 301 23.78 57.66 17.98
N GLU A 302 24.55 58.35 17.14
CA GLU A 302 24.15 58.66 15.75
C GLU A 302 23.97 57.39 14.90
N LYS A 303 24.90 56.43 14.99
CA LYS A 303 24.76 55.13 14.32
C LYS A 303 23.51 54.37 14.78
N LYS A 304 23.18 54.44 16.07
CA LYS A 304 21.99 53.78 16.64
C LYS A 304 20.69 54.44 16.19
N LYS A 305 20.64 55.78 16.12
CA LYS A 305 19.49 56.52 15.53
C LYS A 305 19.27 56.15 14.07
N LEU A 306 20.34 56.07 13.27
CA LEU A 306 20.26 55.66 11.86
C LEU A 306 19.71 54.23 11.71
N GLN A 307 20.08 53.31 12.62
CA GLN A 307 19.58 51.94 12.64
C GLN A 307 18.09 51.87 13.00
N ASP A 308 17.62 52.71 13.92
CA ASP A 308 16.21 52.79 14.29
C ASP A 308 15.34 53.44 13.19
N GLU A 309 15.85 54.44 12.48
CA GLU A 309 15.18 55.02 11.30
C GLU A 309 14.99 53.97 10.20
N LEU A 310 16.01 53.16 9.92
CA LEU A 310 15.91 52.05 8.95
C LEU A 310 14.90 50.97 9.39
N ARG A 311 14.74 50.73 10.70
CA ARG A 311 13.68 49.83 11.21
C ARG A 311 12.29 50.42 11.01
N GLN A 312 12.10 51.71 11.29
CA GLN A 312 10.82 52.40 11.07
C GLN A 312 10.45 52.42 9.58
N GLN A 313 11.41 52.67 8.68
CA GLN A 313 11.16 52.60 7.24
C GLN A 313 10.76 51.19 6.79
N ARG A 314 11.40 50.12 7.31
CA ARG A 314 10.98 48.73 7.04
C ARG A 314 9.59 48.40 7.58
N GLU A 315 9.22 48.89 8.76
CA GLU A 315 7.86 48.71 9.29
C GLU A 315 6.80 49.44 8.45
N ILE A 316 7.09 50.66 7.97
CA ILE A 316 6.21 51.40 7.07
C ILE A 316 6.07 50.65 5.73
N GLU A 317 7.15 50.11 5.16
CA GLU A 317 7.08 49.29 3.95
C GLU A 317 6.27 48.00 4.16
N LEU A 318 6.41 47.34 5.32
CA LEU A 318 5.61 46.16 5.66
C LEU A 318 4.12 46.50 5.83
N ARG A 319 3.78 47.67 6.40
CA ARG A 319 2.39 48.15 6.47
C ARG A 319 1.83 48.50 5.08
N ASN A 320 2.63 49.07 4.19
CA ASN A 320 2.20 49.40 2.82
C ASN A 320 2.03 48.14 1.95
N LYS A 321 2.86 47.10 2.12
CA LYS A 321 2.70 45.81 1.43
C LYS A 321 1.49 44.98 1.91
N ASN A 322 1.03 45.18 3.15
CA ASN A 322 -0.17 44.52 3.71
C ASN A 322 -1.51 45.24 3.40
N ASN A 323 -1.51 46.34 2.64
CA ASN A 323 -2.68 47.17 2.37
C ASN A 323 -3.45 47.00 1.02
N PRO A 324 -3.23 45.98 0.15
CA PRO A 324 -4.00 45.89 -1.11
C PRO A 324 -5.44 45.36 -0.95
N ASN A 325 -5.84 44.88 0.24
CA ASN A 325 -7.22 44.38 0.48
C ASN A 325 -8.24 45.47 0.87
N LYS A 326 -7.82 46.70 1.19
CA LYS A 326 -8.77 47.79 1.50
C LYS A 326 -9.30 48.49 0.25
N GLU A 327 -8.51 48.61 -0.82
CA GLU A 327 -8.95 49.26 -2.08
C GLU A 327 -9.89 48.38 -2.93
N TYR A 328 -9.75 47.05 -2.84
CA TYR A 328 -10.66 46.11 -3.51
C TYR A 328 -12.09 46.16 -2.94
N ILE A 329 -12.22 46.37 -1.62
CA ILE A 329 -13.52 46.47 -0.93
C ILE A 329 -14.26 47.77 -1.31
N TYR A 330 -13.54 48.89 -1.51
CA TYR A 330 -14.17 50.14 -1.94
C TYR A 330 -14.69 50.09 -3.39
N LYS A 331 -14.01 49.37 -4.30
CA LYS A 331 -14.51 49.16 -5.68
C LYS A 331 -15.73 48.26 -5.78
N LEU A 332 -15.94 47.34 -4.83
CA LEU A 332 -17.12 46.47 -4.77
C LEU A 332 -18.37 47.23 -4.28
N LEU A 333 -18.22 48.16 -3.34
CA LEU A 333 -19.30 49.00 -2.83
C LEU A 333 -19.81 50.04 -3.86
N GLU A 334 -18.95 50.49 -4.77
CA GLU A 334 -19.31 51.47 -5.79
C GLU A 334 -20.14 50.87 -6.94
N ASN A 335 -19.90 49.60 -7.28
CA ASN A 335 -20.62 48.87 -8.34
C ASN A 335 -22.06 48.46 -7.95
N ASP A 336 -22.32 48.19 -6.67
CA ASP A 336 -23.67 47.81 -6.20
C ASP A 336 -24.65 48.99 -6.15
N ASN A 337 -24.15 50.23 -6.05
CA ASN A 337 -24.99 51.43 -6.06
C ASN A 337 -25.44 51.85 -7.47
N ILE A 338 -24.72 51.44 -8.53
CA ILE A 338 -25.08 51.74 -9.93
C ILE A 338 -26.23 50.83 -10.41
N LYS A 339 -26.27 49.56 -9.98
CA LYS A 339 -27.30 48.60 -10.38
C LYS A 339 -28.70 48.91 -9.82
N LYS A 340 -28.79 49.57 -8.66
CA LYS A 340 -30.06 49.96 -8.04
C LYS A 340 -30.77 51.14 -8.73
N LYS A 341 -30.07 51.94 -9.55
CA LYS A 341 -30.67 53.06 -10.29
C LYS A 341 -31.35 52.66 -11.61
N LYS A 342 -30.89 51.61 -12.30
CA LYS A 342 -31.46 51.15 -13.59
C LYS A 342 -32.76 50.35 -13.47
N ALA A 343 -33.02 49.70 -12.34
CA ALA A 343 -34.23 48.89 -12.14
C ALA A 343 -35.53 49.71 -11.92
N ILE A 344 -35.42 51.04 -11.72
CA ILE A 344 -36.56 51.93 -11.47
C ILE A 344 -37.07 52.57 -12.78
N GLU A 345 -36.26 52.63 -13.84
CA GLU A 345 -36.62 53.24 -15.14
C GLU A 345 -37.38 52.26 -16.08
N ASP A 346 -37.22 50.94 -15.91
CA ASP A 346 -37.85 49.93 -16.77
C ASP A 346 -39.30 49.56 -16.37
N PHE A 347 -39.82 50.08 -15.26
CA PHE A 347 -41.18 49.78 -14.78
C PHE A 347 -42.27 50.68 -15.39
N GLN A 348 -41.92 51.71 -16.18
CA GLN A 348 -42.87 52.74 -16.65
C GLN A 348 -43.38 52.59 -18.11
N THR A 349 -43.06 51.52 -18.86
CA THR A 349 -43.31 51.48 -20.33
C THR A 349 -44.20 50.34 -20.87
N LYS A 350 -44.98 49.61 -20.07
CA LYS A 350 -45.83 48.49 -20.57
C LYS A 350 -47.28 48.45 -20.03
N TRP A 351 -48.13 49.44 -20.38
CA TRP A 351 -49.55 49.46 -19.99
C TRP A 351 -50.57 50.15 -20.96
N LEU A 352 -50.48 49.97 -22.29
CA LEU A 352 -51.56 50.47 -23.20
C LEU A 352 -51.89 49.57 -24.44
N ASN A 353 -53.15 49.09 -24.43
CA ASN A 353 -54.18 48.93 -25.49
C ASN A 353 -54.29 47.71 -26.44
N VAL A 354 -55.51 47.11 -26.43
CA VAL A 354 -56.16 46.26 -27.44
C VAL A 354 -57.69 46.53 -27.43
N GLU A 355 -58.34 46.74 -28.60
CA GLU A 355 -59.81 46.68 -28.77
C GLU A 355 -60.26 46.38 -30.24
N ASP A 356 -61.46 45.77 -30.38
CA ASP A 356 -62.41 45.69 -31.54
C ASP A 356 -62.27 44.63 -32.68
N MET A 357 -63.32 44.04 -33.29
CA MET A 357 -64.81 44.11 -33.18
C MET A 357 -65.52 42.98 -33.98
N GLN A 358 -66.72 42.56 -33.54
CA GLN A 358 -67.72 41.75 -34.27
C GLN A 358 -68.86 42.64 -34.80
N THR A 359 -69.47 42.32 -35.95
CA THR A 359 -70.94 42.39 -36.27
C THR A 359 -71.22 42.49 -37.78
N LYS A 360 -72.18 41.69 -38.31
CA LYS A 360 -73.32 42.06 -39.21
C LYS A 360 -73.83 40.90 -40.08
N SER A 361 -75.17 40.78 -40.16
CA SER A 361 -75.96 40.61 -41.39
C SER A 361 -76.90 39.39 -41.50
N GLU A 362 -77.92 39.35 -40.64
CA GLU A 362 -79.27 38.89 -41.02
C GLU A 362 -80.02 40.00 -41.79
N ARG A 363 -81.01 39.61 -42.62
CA ARG A 363 -82.21 40.38 -43.07
C ARG A 363 -82.34 40.86 -44.52
N GLU A 364 -82.28 39.99 -45.52
CA GLU A 364 -82.98 40.26 -46.80
C GLU A 364 -83.75 39.03 -47.31
N ARG A 365 -84.77 38.58 -46.57
CA ARG A 365 -86.17 39.04 -46.71
C ARG A 365 -86.82 38.76 -48.08
N GLU A 366 -87.62 37.70 -48.07
CA GLU A 366 -89.09 37.80 -48.02
C GLU A 366 -89.84 38.49 -49.19
N ARG A 367 -89.20 38.76 -50.34
CA ARG A 367 -89.89 39.44 -51.47
C ARG A 367 -90.41 38.56 -52.62
N LYS A 368 -90.24 37.24 -52.61
CA LYS A 368 -90.68 36.36 -53.73
C LYS A 368 -91.97 35.54 -53.47
N ASP A 369 -92.63 35.74 -52.34
CA ASP A 369 -93.72 34.87 -51.81
C ASP A 369 -95.14 35.09 -52.37
N ALA A 370 -95.35 36.00 -53.33
CA ALA A 370 -96.70 36.32 -53.82
C ALA A 370 -97.07 35.68 -55.17
N GLN A 371 -96.11 35.31 -56.02
CA GLN A 371 -96.39 34.66 -57.32
C GLN A 371 -96.43 33.12 -57.21
N PHE A 372 -95.81 32.58 -56.16
CA PHE A 372 -95.70 31.14 -55.87
C PHE A 372 -97.04 30.45 -55.52
N LYS A 373 -98.09 31.21 -55.17
CA LYS A 373 -99.34 30.65 -54.62
C LYS A 373 -100.37 30.19 -55.66
N LYS A 374 -100.25 30.58 -56.94
CA LYS A 374 -101.18 30.15 -58.02
C LYS A 374 -100.70 28.94 -58.82
N GLU A 375 -99.38 28.75 -58.95
CA GLU A 375 -98.78 27.48 -59.47
C GLU A 375 -98.91 26.33 -58.45
N LEU A 376 -99.12 26.65 -57.17
CA LEU A 376 -99.20 25.69 -56.08
C LEU A 376 -100.37 24.70 -56.19
N TYR A 377 -101.49 25.10 -56.80
CA TYR A 377 -102.75 24.34 -56.77
C TYR A 377 -102.85 23.29 -57.88
N ASN A 378 -102.32 23.55 -59.08
CA ASN A 378 -102.26 22.54 -60.14
C ASN A 378 -101.07 21.58 -59.90
N ALA A 379 -99.96 22.08 -59.35
CA ALA A 379 -98.92 21.21 -58.80
C ALA A 379 -99.45 20.33 -57.66
N TYR A 380 -100.49 20.73 -56.91
CA TYR A 380 -100.99 19.95 -55.76
C TYR A 380 -101.59 18.60 -56.15
N LEU A 381 -102.31 18.50 -57.27
CA LEU A 381 -102.97 17.26 -57.69
C LEU A 381 -101.98 16.23 -58.28
N GLU A 382 -101.09 16.64 -59.20
CA GLU A 382 -100.00 15.78 -59.69
C GLU A 382 -99.03 15.39 -58.57
N LYS A 383 -98.77 16.31 -57.63
CA LYS A 383 -97.98 16.03 -56.43
C LYS A 383 -98.67 15.04 -55.49
N MET A 384 -99.99 14.87 -55.51
CA MET A 384 -100.67 13.88 -54.66
C MET A 384 -100.51 12.45 -55.19
N GLU A 385 -100.55 12.25 -56.51
CA GLU A 385 -100.29 10.94 -57.12
C GLU A 385 -98.80 10.59 -57.15
N GLU A 386 -97.93 11.55 -57.48
CA GLU A 386 -96.49 11.38 -57.28
C GLU A 386 -96.16 11.15 -55.80
N LYS A 387 -96.85 11.80 -54.85
CA LYS A 387 -96.66 11.51 -53.41
C LYS A 387 -97.04 10.09 -53.07
N ARG A 388 -98.08 9.50 -53.66
CA ARG A 388 -98.44 8.09 -53.40
C ARG A 388 -97.37 7.13 -53.94
N LYS A 389 -96.97 7.28 -55.20
CA LYS A 389 -95.89 6.45 -55.79
C LYS A 389 -94.53 6.68 -55.12
N LYS A 390 -94.21 7.92 -54.76
CA LYS A 390 -93.00 8.26 -53.97
C LYS A 390 -93.09 7.69 -52.56
N LYS A 391 -94.25 7.67 -51.90
CA LYS A 391 -94.44 7.05 -50.58
C LYS A 391 -94.23 5.53 -50.65
N GLU A 392 -94.82 4.85 -51.62
CA GLU A 392 -94.63 3.39 -51.78
C GLU A 392 -93.18 3.03 -52.12
N LEU A 393 -92.53 3.81 -52.99
CA LEU A 393 -91.11 3.66 -53.29
C LEU A 393 -90.23 4.00 -52.08
N GLN A 394 -90.59 5.01 -51.29
CA GLN A 394 -89.92 5.38 -50.04
C GLN A 394 -90.10 4.30 -48.97
N GLU A 395 -91.27 3.68 -48.87
CA GLU A 395 -91.54 2.59 -47.94
C GLU A 395 -90.71 1.35 -48.31
N LYS A 396 -90.69 0.96 -49.59
CA LYS A 396 -89.81 -0.13 -50.07
C LYS A 396 -88.33 0.16 -49.83
N LYS A 397 -87.87 1.37 -50.17
CA LYS A 397 -86.49 1.82 -49.87
C LYS A 397 -86.22 1.86 -48.37
N SER A 398 -87.18 2.25 -47.54
CA SER A 398 -87.02 2.29 -46.08
C SER A 398 -86.95 0.89 -45.47
N LEU A 399 -87.68 -0.08 -46.03
CA LEU A 399 -87.60 -1.47 -45.63
C LEU A 399 -86.26 -2.09 -46.03
N GLU A 400 -85.76 -1.81 -47.24
CA GLU A 400 -84.43 -2.22 -47.67
C GLU A 400 -83.33 -1.57 -46.82
N ILE A 401 -83.41 -0.25 -46.57
CA ILE A 401 -82.49 0.47 -45.68
C ILE A 401 -82.55 -0.10 -44.25
N SER A 402 -83.74 -0.46 -43.75
CA SER A 402 -83.88 -1.08 -42.43
C SER A 402 -83.22 -2.46 -42.37
N LYS A 403 -83.30 -3.26 -43.43
CA LYS A 403 -82.58 -4.54 -43.51
C LYS A 403 -81.07 -4.33 -43.55
N ILE A 404 -80.58 -3.41 -44.38
CA ILE A 404 -79.16 -3.06 -44.47
C ILE A 404 -78.64 -2.52 -43.11
N LEU A 405 -79.41 -1.68 -42.42
CA LEU A 405 -79.07 -1.17 -41.09
C LEU A 405 -79.01 -2.29 -40.05
N LYS A 406 -79.95 -3.25 -40.07
CA LYS A 406 -79.90 -4.41 -39.17
C LYS A 406 -78.66 -5.27 -39.41
N GLU A 407 -78.34 -5.56 -40.67
CA GLU A 407 -77.14 -6.31 -41.04
C GLU A 407 -75.86 -5.55 -40.66
N TYR A 408 -75.85 -4.22 -40.82
CA TYR A 408 -74.75 -3.36 -40.38
C TYR A 408 -74.61 -3.34 -38.85
N ASP A 409 -75.70 -3.22 -38.10
CA ASP A 409 -75.73 -3.27 -36.64
C ASP A 409 -75.27 -4.64 -36.11
N GLU A 410 -75.64 -5.73 -36.78
CA GLU A 410 -75.13 -7.07 -36.45
C GLU A 410 -73.64 -7.21 -36.75
N CYS A 411 -73.18 -6.67 -37.88
CA CYS A 411 -71.78 -6.66 -38.26
C CYS A 411 -70.93 -5.84 -37.29
N THR A 412 -71.39 -4.65 -36.90
CA THR A 412 -70.73 -3.79 -35.91
C THR A 412 -70.70 -4.43 -34.53
N LYS A 413 -71.80 -5.05 -34.07
CA LYS A 413 -71.82 -5.82 -32.82
C LYS A 413 -70.81 -6.96 -32.81
N LYS A 414 -70.74 -7.74 -33.89
CA LYS A 414 -69.74 -8.83 -34.01
C LYS A 414 -68.31 -8.28 -34.02
N MET A 415 -68.09 -7.16 -34.72
CA MET A 415 -66.80 -6.48 -34.75
C MET A 415 -66.39 -5.93 -33.37
N GLU A 416 -67.33 -5.36 -32.61
CA GLU A 416 -67.11 -4.87 -31.25
C GLU A 416 -66.81 -6.02 -30.27
N GLN A 417 -67.57 -7.12 -30.36
CA GLN A 417 -67.30 -8.34 -29.59
C GLN A 417 -65.89 -8.86 -29.87
N TYR A 418 -65.52 -8.98 -31.15
CA TYR A 418 -64.18 -9.40 -31.54
C TYR A 418 -63.08 -8.48 -30.98
N LYS A 419 -63.25 -7.15 -31.08
CA LYS A 419 -62.31 -6.18 -30.48
C LYS A 419 -62.21 -6.31 -28.96
N ASN A 420 -63.33 -6.55 -28.29
CA ASN A 420 -63.35 -6.74 -26.84
C ASN A 420 -62.67 -8.04 -26.42
N ASP A 421 -62.86 -9.12 -27.19
CA ASP A 421 -62.20 -10.39 -26.91
C ASP A 421 -60.69 -10.33 -27.20
N GLN A 422 -60.26 -9.59 -28.24
CA GLN A 422 -58.84 -9.28 -28.45
C GLN A 422 -58.25 -8.51 -27.25
N LYS A 423 -58.93 -7.46 -26.77
CA LYS A 423 -58.48 -6.70 -25.59
C LYS A 423 -58.41 -7.58 -24.34
N LYS A 424 -59.39 -8.46 -24.10
CA LYS A 424 -59.35 -9.41 -22.97
C LYS A 424 -58.13 -10.33 -23.08
N LEU A 425 -57.87 -10.87 -24.26
CA LEU A 425 -56.74 -11.75 -24.51
C LEU A 425 -55.40 -11.02 -24.30
N GLU A 426 -55.28 -9.78 -24.74
CA GLU A 426 -54.12 -8.92 -24.46
C GLU A 426 -53.94 -8.66 -22.96
N ILE A 427 -55.02 -8.34 -22.24
CA ILE A 427 -55.00 -8.14 -20.78
C ILE A 427 -54.53 -9.41 -20.06
N GLU A 428 -55.03 -10.58 -20.47
CA GLU A 428 -54.60 -11.86 -19.91
C GLU A 428 -53.12 -12.17 -20.19
N GLN A 429 -52.64 -11.88 -21.40
CA GLN A 429 -51.23 -12.02 -21.75
C GLN A 429 -50.34 -11.09 -20.91
N LEU A 430 -50.73 -9.82 -20.76
CA LEU A 430 -50.03 -8.86 -19.91
C LEU A 430 -50.06 -9.27 -18.43
N ALA A 431 -51.16 -9.83 -17.94
CA ALA A 431 -51.26 -10.34 -16.57
C ALA A 431 -50.29 -11.52 -16.35
N LYS A 432 -50.18 -12.45 -17.31
CA LYS A 432 -49.22 -13.56 -17.27
C LYS A 432 -47.78 -13.06 -17.29
N LEU A 433 -47.44 -12.10 -18.15
CA LEU A 433 -46.10 -11.49 -18.21
C LEU A 433 -45.76 -10.78 -16.89
N ASN A 434 -46.69 -10.01 -16.33
CA ASN A 434 -46.49 -9.35 -15.04
C ASN A 434 -46.29 -10.35 -13.90
N LYS A 435 -46.96 -11.51 -13.94
CA LYS A 435 -46.75 -12.58 -12.96
C LYS A 435 -45.33 -13.15 -13.05
N ILE A 436 -44.87 -13.48 -14.27
CA ILE A 436 -43.51 -13.97 -14.52
C ILE A 436 -42.47 -12.94 -14.05
N LEU A 437 -42.64 -11.65 -14.38
CA LEU A 437 -41.74 -10.59 -13.94
C LEU A 437 -41.68 -10.46 -12.42
N LYS A 438 -42.82 -10.60 -11.72
CA LYS A 438 -42.85 -10.58 -10.25
C LYS A 438 -42.13 -11.78 -9.65
N GLU A 439 -42.33 -12.97 -10.22
CA GLU A 439 -41.65 -14.20 -9.81
C GLU A 439 -40.13 -14.06 -10.01
N GLU A 440 -39.70 -13.63 -11.19
CA GLU A 440 -38.28 -13.38 -11.50
C GLU A 440 -37.65 -12.33 -10.57
N GLN A 441 -38.34 -11.21 -10.30
CA GLN A 441 -37.86 -10.23 -9.32
C GLN A 441 -37.75 -10.81 -7.91
N SER A 442 -38.68 -11.68 -7.52
CA SER A 442 -38.64 -12.33 -6.21
C SER A 442 -37.47 -13.30 -6.09
N GLU A 443 -37.16 -14.06 -7.16
CA GLU A 443 -36.01 -14.96 -7.24
C GLU A 443 -34.70 -14.19 -7.22
N ARG A 444 -34.58 -13.10 -8.00
CA ARG A 444 -33.42 -12.20 -7.96
C ARG A 444 -33.18 -11.65 -6.54
N LYS A 445 -34.25 -11.26 -5.84
CA LYS A 445 -34.16 -10.79 -4.44
C LYS A 445 -33.73 -11.90 -3.48
N LYS A 446 -34.20 -13.14 -3.66
CA LYS A 446 -33.78 -14.31 -2.87
C LYS A 446 -32.30 -14.60 -3.10
N LYS A 447 -31.88 -14.72 -4.36
CA LYS A 447 -30.48 -14.94 -4.74
C LYS A 447 -29.56 -13.86 -4.19
N TYR A 448 -29.92 -12.58 -4.31
CA TYR A 448 -29.14 -11.48 -3.74
C TYR A 448 -29.00 -11.58 -2.20
N LYS A 449 -30.04 -12.03 -1.50
CA LYS A 449 -29.98 -12.27 -0.05
C LYS A 449 -29.07 -13.45 0.29
N GLU A 450 -29.14 -14.52 -0.46
CA GLU A 450 -28.29 -15.71 -0.32
C GLU A 450 -26.83 -15.35 -0.58
N ASP A 451 -26.53 -14.68 -1.69
CA ASP A 451 -25.18 -14.20 -2.04
C ASP A 451 -24.64 -13.26 -0.95
N ARG A 452 -25.47 -12.36 -0.42
CA ARG A 452 -25.09 -11.46 0.68
C ARG A 452 -24.82 -12.22 1.98
N ASN A 453 -25.59 -13.25 2.28
CA ASN A 453 -25.38 -14.09 3.46
C ASN A 453 -24.11 -14.94 3.32
N ALA A 454 -23.89 -15.54 2.15
CA ALA A 454 -22.66 -16.27 1.82
C ALA A 454 -21.43 -15.36 1.94
N TRP A 455 -21.50 -14.13 1.42
CA TRP A 455 -20.44 -13.14 1.58
C TRP A 455 -20.16 -12.79 3.05
N ARG A 456 -21.20 -12.66 3.88
CA ARG A 456 -21.03 -12.40 5.32
C ARG A 456 -20.41 -13.58 6.05
N GLN A 457 -20.78 -14.81 5.68
CA GLN A 457 -20.18 -16.02 6.23
C GLN A 457 -18.70 -16.10 5.86
N LEU A 458 -18.36 -15.89 4.59
CA LEU A 458 -16.97 -15.89 4.11
C LEU A 458 -16.12 -14.82 4.80
N ILE A 459 -16.64 -13.60 5.00
CA ILE A 459 -15.95 -12.55 5.76
C ILE A 459 -15.71 -13.00 7.21
N LYS A 460 -16.72 -13.61 7.84
CA LYS A 460 -16.61 -14.10 9.22
C LYS A 460 -15.58 -15.22 9.33
N GLU A 461 -15.61 -16.19 8.43
CA GLU A 461 -14.65 -17.30 8.36
C GLU A 461 -13.23 -16.78 8.14
N ASN A 462 -13.04 -15.80 7.25
CA ASN A 462 -11.74 -15.15 7.07
C ASN A 462 -11.27 -14.46 8.35
N GLN A 463 -12.14 -13.73 9.05
CA GLN A 463 -11.80 -13.08 10.33
C GLN A 463 -11.48 -14.10 11.42
N ASP A 464 -12.23 -15.20 11.50
CA ASP A 464 -12.00 -16.27 12.47
C ASP A 464 -10.67 -17.00 12.16
N GLN A 465 -10.34 -17.17 10.88
CA GLN A 465 -9.05 -17.71 10.46
C GLN A 465 -7.89 -16.76 10.78
N GLU A 466 -8.01 -15.47 10.49
CA GLU A 466 -7.00 -14.46 10.85
C GLU A 466 -6.76 -14.37 12.36
N ARG A 467 -7.81 -14.56 13.17
CA ARG A 467 -7.70 -14.66 14.63
C ARG A 467 -6.91 -15.88 15.06
N LYS A 468 -7.21 -17.06 14.49
CA LYS A 468 -6.45 -18.30 14.78
C LYS A 468 -4.99 -18.15 14.40
N ASP A 469 -4.73 -17.64 13.19
CA ASP A 469 -3.37 -17.42 12.69
C ASP A 469 -2.61 -16.45 13.61
N TYR A 470 -3.27 -15.40 14.10
CA TYR A 470 -2.72 -14.47 15.09
C TYR A 470 -2.44 -15.12 16.45
N GLU A 471 -3.35 -15.93 16.98
CA GLU A 471 -3.18 -16.64 18.24
C GLU A 471 -2.03 -17.65 18.17
N GLU A 472 -1.93 -18.40 17.07
CA GLU A 472 -0.83 -19.32 16.80
C GLU A 472 0.50 -18.57 16.71
N TYR A 473 0.52 -17.44 16.01
CA TYR A 473 1.69 -16.58 15.93
C TYR A 473 2.16 -16.10 17.31
N ILE A 474 1.25 -15.59 18.15
CA ILE A 474 1.57 -15.13 19.50
C ILE A 474 2.09 -16.28 20.37
N LYS A 475 1.45 -17.45 20.31
CA LYS A 475 1.91 -18.65 21.03
C LYS A 475 3.30 -19.06 20.58
N SER A 476 3.58 -19.00 19.27
CA SER A 476 4.90 -19.32 18.71
C SER A 476 5.98 -18.41 19.31
N ILE A 477 5.70 -17.10 19.42
CA ILE A 477 6.61 -16.12 20.00
C ILE A 477 6.76 -16.30 21.50
N GLY A 478 5.66 -16.53 22.23
CA GLY A 478 5.70 -16.78 23.68
C GLY A 478 6.53 -18.01 24.06
N ASN A 479 6.63 -18.99 23.15
CA ASN A 479 7.42 -20.20 23.36
C ASN A 479 8.93 -20.03 23.15
N LEU A 480 9.37 -18.92 22.54
CA LEU A 480 10.80 -18.63 22.32
C LEU A 480 11.51 -18.38 23.66
N SER A 481 12.76 -18.86 23.78
CA SER A 481 13.55 -18.78 25.02
C SER A 481 13.70 -17.35 25.57
N TRP A 482 14.07 -16.41 24.69
CA TRP A 482 14.24 -15.00 25.06
C TRP A 482 12.93 -14.33 25.51
N ALA A 483 11.78 -14.79 25.00
CA ALA A 483 10.47 -14.28 25.37
C ALA A 483 10.02 -14.85 26.71
N LYS A 484 10.36 -16.12 27.03
CA LYS A 484 10.08 -16.75 28.33
C LYS A 484 10.77 -16.05 29.49
N GLU A 485 11.99 -15.57 29.28
CA GLU A 485 12.75 -14.82 30.29
C GLU A 485 12.16 -13.43 30.58
N ASN A 486 11.35 -12.88 29.67
CA ASN A 486 10.80 -11.54 29.78
C ASN A 486 9.39 -11.56 30.40
N GLU A 487 9.31 -11.51 31.72
CA GLU A 487 8.05 -11.58 32.46
C GLU A 487 6.99 -10.53 32.03
N PRO A 488 7.32 -9.23 31.82
CA PRO A 488 6.37 -8.26 31.27
C PRO A 488 5.78 -8.65 29.91
N LEU A 489 6.59 -9.24 29.03
CA LEU A 489 6.15 -9.69 27.72
C LEU A 489 5.23 -10.91 27.84
N GLN A 490 5.54 -11.86 28.73
CA GLN A 490 4.68 -13.02 28.99
C GLN A 490 3.31 -12.63 29.55
N ARG A 491 3.27 -11.66 30.46
CA ARG A 491 2.00 -11.10 30.97
C ARG A 491 1.18 -10.47 29.84
N TYR A 492 1.83 -9.69 28.98
CA TYR A 492 1.15 -9.10 27.81
C TYR A 492 0.64 -10.15 26.83
N ILE A 493 1.43 -11.18 26.53
CA ILE A 493 1.03 -12.31 25.66
C ILE A 493 -0.17 -13.03 26.24
N LYS A 494 -0.14 -13.33 27.55
CA LYS A 494 -1.25 -13.97 28.26
C LYS A 494 -2.51 -13.10 28.19
N ASP A 495 -2.40 -11.80 28.44
CA ASP A 495 -3.54 -10.88 28.33
C ASP A 495 -4.11 -10.81 26.90
N GLN A 496 -3.28 -10.94 25.85
CA GLN A 496 -3.78 -10.97 24.47
C GLN A 496 -4.49 -12.28 24.12
N LEU A 497 -4.06 -13.41 24.70
CA LEU A 497 -4.68 -14.71 24.50
C LEU A 497 -5.95 -14.90 25.34
N ASP A 498 -5.95 -14.39 26.57
CA ASP A 498 -7.06 -14.50 27.53
C ASP A 498 -8.14 -13.43 27.28
N ASN A 499 -7.81 -12.34 26.58
CA ASN A 499 -8.82 -11.37 26.14
C ASN A 499 -9.67 -11.98 25.02
N GLU A 500 -10.64 -12.82 25.41
CA GLU A 500 -11.93 -12.90 24.75
C GLU A 500 -12.59 -11.52 24.85
N VAL A 501 -12.11 -10.54 24.08
CA VAL A 501 -12.70 -9.19 24.09
C VAL A 501 -14.17 -9.35 23.76
N SER A 502 -14.99 -9.10 24.80
CA SER A 502 -16.41 -8.79 24.77
C SER A 502 -16.77 -8.24 23.40
N THR A 503 -17.30 -9.13 22.55
CA THR A 503 -17.52 -8.84 21.13
C THR A 503 -18.67 -7.85 20.92
N SER A 504 -19.19 -7.24 22.00
CA SER A 504 -20.28 -6.28 22.00
C SER A 504 -19.84 -4.85 21.71
N GLY A 505 -18.60 -4.44 22.02
CA GLY A 505 -18.19 -3.04 21.95
C GLY A 505 -17.57 -2.58 20.61
N SER A 506 -16.77 -3.44 19.96
CA SER A 506 -15.84 -3.02 18.89
C SER A 506 -16.13 -3.65 17.52
N ARG A 507 -17.35 -4.12 17.25
CA ARG A 507 -17.79 -4.50 15.89
C ARG A 507 -18.39 -3.33 15.10
N ARG A 508 -18.38 -2.11 15.64
CA ARG A 508 -18.91 -0.92 14.96
C ARG A 508 -17.94 -0.28 13.95
N TYR A 509 -16.66 -0.58 13.98
CA TYR A 509 -15.67 0.19 13.23
C TYR A 509 -15.35 -0.30 11.80
N MET A 510 -15.79 -1.50 11.39
CA MET A 510 -15.51 -2.01 10.02
C MET A 510 -16.69 -1.88 9.04
N TYR A 511 -17.88 -1.48 9.52
CA TYR A 511 -19.00 -1.08 8.64
C TYR A 511 -19.17 0.44 8.56
N GLY A 512 -18.15 1.20 8.96
CA GLY A 512 -18.12 2.66 8.86
C GLY A 512 -17.70 3.12 7.46
N ASN A 513 -18.55 2.90 6.45
CA ASN A 513 -18.60 3.79 5.26
C ASN A 513 -19.72 3.52 4.25
N ILE A 514 -20.75 2.72 4.56
CA ILE A 514 -21.94 2.63 3.69
C ILE A 514 -22.98 3.70 4.06
N ASN A 515 -23.03 4.15 5.32
CA ASN A 515 -23.96 5.20 5.77
C ASN A 515 -23.42 6.63 5.61
N THR A 516 -22.14 6.84 5.33
CA THR A 516 -21.54 8.16 5.05
C THR A 516 -21.86 8.67 3.64
N ILE A 517 -22.37 7.82 2.74
CA ILE A 517 -22.95 8.26 1.47
C ILE A 517 -24.20 9.13 1.71
N ASN A 518 -24.89 8.97 2.85
CA ASN A 518 -26.04 9.79 3.22
C ASN A 518 -25.65 11.16 3.83
N ASN A 519 -24.36 11.43 4.07
CA ASN A 519 -23.88 12.71 4.61
C ASN A 519 -23.49 13.74 3.53
N THR A 520 -23.80 13.47 2.26
CA THR A 520 -23.75 14.50 1.21
C THR A 520 -24.76 15.62 1.46
N TRP A 521 -25.89 15.32 2.09
CA TRP A 521 -26.94 16.30 2.42
C TRP A 521 -26.51 17.36 3.44
N GLU A 522 -25.86 16.94 4.54
CA GLU A 522 -25.32 17.87 5.55
C GLU A 522 -24.16 18.69 4.99
N ARG A 523 -23.35 18.11 4.08
CA ARG A 523 -22.25 18.80 3.39
C ARG A 523 -22.73 19.89 2.42
N LEU A 524 -23.98 19.79 1.94
CA LEU A 524 -24.63 20.79 1.08
C LEU A 524 -25.38 21.88 1.86
N GLY A 525 -25.32 21.86 3.21
CA GLY A 525 -25.86 22.93 4.06
C GLY A 525 -27.33 22.78 4.44
N PHE A 526 -27.92 21.59 4.29
CA PHE A 526 -29.31 21.37 4.65
C PHE A 526 -29.38 20.80 6.06
N THR A 527 -29.86 21.62 7.00
CA THR A 527 -29.82 21.34 8.44
C THR A 527 -31.03 20.58 8.98
N ASP A 528 -32.01 20.27 8.13
CA ASP A 528 -33.20 19.54 8.55
C ASP A 528 -32.97 18.03 8.46
N LYS A 529 -33.13 17.36 9.60
CA LYS A 529 -33.04 15.90 9.72
C LYS A 529 -34.02 15.26 8.75
N LEU A 530 -33.50 14.52 7.77
CA LEU A 530 -34.28 13.75 6.80
C LEU A 530 -35.25 12.82 7.56
N LYS A 531 -36.54 13.16 7.58
CA LYS A 531 -37.56 12.23 8.09
C LYS A 531 -37.70 11.11 7.07
N THR A 532 -37.59 9.86 7.51
CA THR A 532 -37.74 8.68 6.65
C THR A 532 -39.12 8.60 5.99
N SER A 533 -40.09 9.42 6.40
CA SER A 533 -41.39 9.61 5.75
C SER A 533 -41.33 10.38 4.42
N ASP A 534 -40.25 11.13 4.17
CA ASP A 534 -40.19 12.07 3.04
C ASP A 534 -39.54 11.43 1.81
N MET A 535 -38.86 10.30 1.98
CA MET A 535 -38.45 9.42 0.88
C MET A 535 -39.57 8.44 0.54
N LYS A 536 -40.59 8.93 -0.18
CA LYS A 536 -41.42 8.01 -0.96
C LYS A 536 -40.54 7.39 -2.03
N LEU A 537 -40.32 6.07 -1.96
CA LEU A 537 -39.71 5.33 -3.06
C LEU A 537 -40.51 5.62 -4.33
N SER A 538 -39.84 5.90 -5.44
CA SER A 538 -40.48 6.20 -6.74
C SER A 538 -41.42 5.09 -7.24
N SER A 539 -41.34 3.90 -6.66
CA SER A 539 -42.27 2.78 -6.89
C SER A 539 -43.60 2.86 -6.14
N GLN A 540 -43.78 3.81 -5.20
CA GLN A 540 -45.02 4.06 -4.47
C GLN A 540 -45.77 5.32 -4.97
N THR A 541 -45.19 6.09 -5.89
CA THR A 541 -45.81 7.27 -6.51
C THR A 541 -46.61 6.97 -7.77
N VAL A 542 -46.73 5.69 -8.16
CA VAL A 542 -47.75 5.28 -9.13
C VAL A 542 -48.98 4.86 -8.34
N GLY A 543 -49.76 5.87 -7.92
CA GLY A 543 -51.16 5.63 -7.55
C GLY A 543 -51.84 4.90 -8.70
N SER A 544 -52.75 3.98 -8.37
CA SER A 544 -53.53 3.26 -9.38
C SER A 544 -54.12 4.26 -10.39
N HIS A 545 -54.12 3.90 -11.68
CA HIS A 545 -54.62 4.77 -12.76
C HIS A 545 -56.06 5.27 -12.51
N GLU A 546 -56.82 4.60 -11.64
CA GLU A 546 -58.16 4.97 -11.19
C GLU A 546 -58.19 6.20 -10.25
N GLU A 547 -57.15 6.47 -9.45
CA GLU A 547 -57.09 7.68 -8.61
C GLU A 547 -56.74 8.93 -9.43
N TYR A 548 -56.04 8.78 -10.56
CA TYR A 548 -55.64 9.90 -11.41
C TYR A 548 -56.81 10.47 -12.22
N LEU A 549 -57.83 9.65 -12.52
CA LEU A 549 -59.02 10.08 -13.27
C LEU A 549 -60.05 10.83 -12.41
N LYS A 550 -59.98 10.74 -11.07
CA LYS A 550 -60.90 11.46 -10.17
C LYS A 550 -60.53 12.93 -9.93
N ASN A 551 -59.31 13.36 -10.29
CA ASN A 551 -58.79 14.71 -10.02
C ASN A 551 -58.64 15.60 -11.27
N ILE A 552 -59.34 15.27 -12.37
CA ILE A 552 -59.25 16.03 -13.64
C ILE A 552 -60.29 17.16 -13.74
N GLU A 553 -61.14 17.35 -12.74
CA GLU A 553 -61.99 18.54 -12.69
C GLU A 553 -61.28 19.66 -11.91
N ASN A 554 -60.97 20.76 -12.61
CA ASN A 554 -60.43 22.03 -12.13
C ASN A 554 -58.91 22.13 -11.93
N LYS A 555 -58.15 22.16 -13.02
CA LYS A 555 -56.91 22.97 -13.08
C LYS A 555 -56.89 23.84 -14.32
N LYS A 556 -57.01 25.15 -14.10
CA LYS A 556 -56.81 26.23 -15.08
C LYS A 556 -55.50 26.01 -15.83
N TYR A 557 -55.58 26.02 -17.16
CA TYR A 557 -54.43 26.14 -18.05
C TYR A 557 -53.66 27.43 -17.74
N ILE A 558 -52.36 27.31 -17.45
CA ILE A 558 -51.40 28.42 -17.53
C ILE A 558 -50.71 28.27 -18.89
N PRO A 559 -50.82 29.25 -19.82
CA PRO A 559 -50.12 29.16 -21.09
C PRO A 559 -48.61 29.29 -20.87
N ILE A 560 -47.85 28.38 -21.47
CA ILE A 560 -46.39 28.38 -21.49
C ILE A 560 -45.95 29.41 -22.53
N ASN A 561 -45.34 30.50 -22.08
CA ASN A 561 -44.69 31.48 -22.96
C ASN A 561 -43.33 30.92 -23.42
N TYR A 562 -43.19 30.70 -24.73
CA TYR A 562 -41.92 30.38 -25.38
C TYR A 562 -41.23 31.67 -25.82
N GLU A 563 -40.40 32.25 -24.95
CA GLU A 563 -39.37 33.21 -25.36
C GLU A 563 -38.05 32.87 -24.65
N SER A 564 -37.32 31.91 -25.18
CA SER A 564 -35.89 31.72 -24.88
C SER A 564 -35.06 32.27 -26.04
N LYS A 565 -34.65 33.53 -25.93
CA LYS A 565 -33.46 34.05 -26.62
C LYS A 565 -32.26 33.66 -25.79
N ASP A 566 -31.62 32.55 -26.14
CA ASP A 566 -30.23 32.21 -25.77
C ASP A 566 -29.77 31.07 -26.69
N PHE A 567 -29.36 31.45 -27.89
CA PHE A 567 -28.47 30.68 -28.75
C PHE A 567 -27.53 31.68 -29.44
N HIS A 568 -26.39 31.92 -28.81
CA HIS A 568 -25.12 32.23 -29.46
C HIS A 568 -23.97 31.70 -28.62
#